data_AF-A0A7V1ZYA1-F1
#
_entry.id   AF-A0A7V1ZYA1-F1
#
_cell.length_a   1.000
_cell.length_b   1.000
_cell.length_c   1.000
_cell.angle_alpha   90.00
_cell.angle_beta   90.00
_cell.angle_gamma   90.00
#
_symmetry.space_group_name_H-M   'P 1'
#
loop_
_entity.id
_entity.type
_entity.pdbx_description
1 polymer ?
#
loop_
_entity_poly.entity_id
_entity_poly.type
_entity_poly.pdbx_seq_one_letter_code
_entity_poly.pdbx_strand_id
1 'polypeptide(L)'
;MKCFAIIILLLGAGLLACGGGDQETVHKTEDYQKAEQERHAEYGYEPPAPPVKGPQIPVDSLEPGTCAHAAAKFSQALAAVDSSEAMKYCNDTTKLIVRAMFLNTTQLKNLQRIRDQGMYIKSVAIEAYSQDSSVCQACVTAVLNDVPDESCGFKLRLVDGEWKIFQLGG
;
A
#
# COMPACT_ATOMS: atom_id res chain seq x y z
N MET A 1 -5.64 10.14 8.10
CA MET A 1 -5.30 9.40 6.87
C MET A 1 -3.86 9.76 6.48
N LYS A 2 -2.91 8.83 6.60
CA LYS A 2 -1.47 9.06 6.29
C LYS A 2 -0.86 7.88 5.50
N CYS A 3 -1.66 7.19 4.69
CA CYS A 3 -1.18 6.12 3.79
C CYS A 3 -0.61 6.66 2.47
N PHE A 4 -0.67 7.97 2.24
CA PHE A 4 -0.34 8.58 0.94
C PHE A 4 1.16 8.83 0.72
N ALA A 5 2.00 8.79 1.75
CA ALA A 5 3.39 9.21 1.63
C ALA A 5 4.28 8.20 0.88
N ILE A 6 4.20 6.89 1.16
CA ILE A 6 5.06 5.90 0.50
C ILE A 6 4.66 5.65 -0.95
N ILE A 7 3.36 5.61 -1.26
CA ILE A 7 2.92 5.54 -2.66
C ILE A 7 3.34 6.83 -3.38
N ILE A 8 3.26 8.02 -2.78
CA ILE A 8 3.78 9.25 -3.43
C ILE A 8 5.33 9.33 -3.45
N LEU A 9 6.04 8.69 -2.52
CA LEU A 9 7.51 8.59 -2.52
C LEU A 9 8.04 7.47 -3.45
N LEU A 10 7.24 6.42 -3.71
CA LEU A 10 7.50 5.29 -4.64
C LEU A 10 6.82 5.43 -6.01
N LEU A 11 5.88 6.36 -6.16
CA LEU A 11 5.15 6.68 -7.41
C LEU A 11 5.21 8.18 -7.73
N GLY A 12 6.07 8.93 -7.04
CA GLY A 12 6.28 10.35 -7.26
C GLY A 12 6.54 10.67 -8.74
N ALA A 13 5.52 11.25 -9.37
CA ALA A 13 5.47 11.90 -10.68
C ALA A 13 5.38 11.04 -11.96
N GLY A 14 4.58 9.95 -12.01
CA GLY A 14 4.46 9.17 -13.26
C GLY A 14 3.11 8.60 -13.69
N LEU A 15 2.07 8.60 -12.87
CA LEU A 15 0.78 7.96 -13.24
C LEU A 15 -0.42 8.81 -12.79
N LEU A 16 -0.43 10.07 -13.23
CA LEU A 16 -1.63 10.88 -13.37
C LEU A 16 -1.33 11.96 -14.43
N ALA A 17 -1.51 11.58 -15.68
CA ALA A 17 -1.69 12.52 -16.78
C ALA A 17 -2.62 11.90 -17.84
N CYS A 18 -3.85 11.60 -17.42
CA CYS A 18 -4.98 12.07 -18.22
C CYS A 18 -5.53 13.27 -17.46
N GLY A 19 -5.34 14.47 -18.03
CA GLY A 19 -5.86 15.72 -17.50
C GLY A 19 -4.78 16.60 -16.89
N GLY A 20 -4.31 17.59 -17.67
CA GLY A 20 -3.55 18.71 -17.15
C GLY A 20 -4.39 19.56 -16.19
N GLY A 21 -3.73 20.29 -15.31
CA GLY A 21 -4.39 21.22 -14.41
C GLY A 21 -3.44 21.82 -13.38
N ASP A 22 -2.81 22.91 -13.79
CA ASP A 22 -2.12 23.87 -12.93
C ASP A 22 -2.99 24.33 -11.75
N GLN A 23 -2.38 24.50 -10.57
CA GLN A 23 -2.64 25.41 -9.43
C GLN A 23 -4.08 25.72 -8.91
N GLU A 24 -5.14 25.42 -9.65
CA GLU A 24 -6.56 25.64 -9.33
C GLU A 24 -7.19 24.45 -8.57
N THR A 25 -6.47 23.32 -8.48
CA THR A 25 -6.92 22.07 -7.87
C THR A 25 -7.00 22.12 -6.34
N VAL A 26 -6.18 22.95 -5.68
CA VAL A 26 -6.12 22.98 -4.20
C VAL A 26 -7.40 23.56 -3.61
N HIS A 27 -7.93 24.66 -4.15
CA HIS A 27 -9.19 25.26 -3.65
C HIS A 27 -10.43 24.40 -3.94
N LYS A 28 -10.47 23.71 -5.09
CA LYS A 28 -11.60 22.81 -5.41
C LYS A 28 -11.73 21.64 -4.44
N THR A 29 -10.66 21.20 -3.80
CA THR A 29 -10.68 20.02 -2.93
C THR A 29 -11.30 20.33 -1.56
N GLU A 30 -11.04 21.52 -1.02
CA GLU A 30 -11.60 21.96 0.27
C GLU A 30 -13.10 22.27 0.15
N ASP A 31 -13.52 22.90 -0.95
CA ASP A 31 -14.93 23.15 -1.25
C ASP A 31 -15.71 21.85 -1.48
N TYR A 32 -15.09 20.85 -2.11
CA TYR A 32 -15.70 19.53 -2.28
C TYR A 32 -15.90 18.81 -0.95
N GLN A 33 -14.88 18.80 -0.09
CA GLN A 33 -14.96 18.14 1.22
C GLN A 33 -16.01 18.80 2.12
N LYS A 34 -16.13 20.13 2.06
CA LYS A 34 -17.14 20.88 2.80
C LYS A 34 -18.55 20.63 2.26
N ALA A 35 -18.74 20.64 0.95
CA ALA A 35 -20.03 20.33 0.31
C ALA A 35 -20.45 18.87 0.53
N GLU A 36 -19.51 17.94 0.62
CA GLU A 36 -19.78 16.54 0.92
C GLU A 36 -20.18 16.36 2.39
N GLN A 37 -19.47 17.00 3.33
CA GLN A 37 -19.86 17.04 4.75
C GLN A 37 -21.26 17.63 4.97
N GLU A 38 -21.60 18.70 4.26
CA GLU A 38 -22.93 19.32 4.34
C GLU A 38 -24.02 18.39 3.77
N ARG A 39 -23.76 17.65 2.69
CA ARG A 39 -24.69 16.61 2.19
C ARG A 39 -24.83 15.43 3.15
N HIS A 40 -23.76 14.99 3.82
CA HIS A 40 -23.82 13.90 4.79
C HIS A 40 -24.67 14.27 6.03
N ALA A 41 -24.66 15.55 6.42
CA ALA A 41 -25.51 16.07 7.49
C ALA A 41 -27.00 16.12 7.11
N GLU A 42 -27.32 16.38 5.84
CA GLU A 42 -28.71 16.46 5.34
C GLU A 42 -29.37 15.07 5.17
N TYR A 43 -28.61 14.04 4.82
CA TYR A 43 -29.14 12.69 4.54
C TYR A 43 -28.96 11.66 5.66
N GLY A 44 -28.46 12.06 6.84
CA GLY A 44 -28.28 11.15 7.99
C GLY A 44 -27.34 9.98 7.69
N TYR A 45 -26.44 10.14 6.71
CA TYR A 45 -25.51 9.09 6.32
C TYR A 45 -24.33 9.10 7.28
N GLU A 46 -24.34 8.21 8.26
CA GLU A 46 -23.15 7.98 9.10
C GLU A 46 -22.00 7.58 8.18
N PRO A 47 -20.85 8.28 8.23
CA PRO A 47 -19.67 7.84 7.49
C PRO A 47 -19.33 6.41 7.94
N PRO A 48 -18.97 5.50 7.01
CA PRO A 48 -18.61 4.15 7.37
C PRO A 48 -17.53 4.21 8.46
N ALA A 49 -17.72 3.41 9.50
CA ALA A 49 -16.77 3.34 10.60
C ALA A 49 -15.34 3.18 10.03
N PRO A 50 -14.35 3.91 10.56
CA PRO A 50 -12.98 3.77 10.08
C PRO A 50 -12.60 2.28 10.13
N PRO A 51 -11.89 1.76 9.11
CA PRO A 51 -11.50 0.35 9.09
C PRO A 51 -10.79 0.01 10.40
N VAL A 52 -11.32 -0.99 11.11
CA VAL A 52 -10.74 -1.44 12.37
C VAL A 52 -9.38 -2.03 12.04
N LYS A 53 -8.30 -1.36 12.48
CA LYS A 53 -6.96 -1.89 12.32
C LYS A 53 -6.86 -3.18 13.12
N GLY A 54 -6.61 -4.29 12.43
CA GLY A 54 -6.35 -5.57 13.08
C GLY A 54 -5.13 -5.50 14.01
N PRO A 55 -4.96 -6.49 14.90
CA PRO A 55 -3.79 -6.57 15.76
C PRO A 55 -2.51 -6.60 14.90
N GLN A 56 -1.49 -5.87 15.37
CA GLN A 56 -0.18 -5.86 14.71
C GLN A 56 0.55 -7.17 15.03
N ILE A 57 0.88 -7.93 14.00
CA ILE A 57 1.61 -9.19 14.09
C ILE A 57 3.08 -8.91 13.74
N PRO A 58 4.04 -9.17 14.65
CA PRO A 58 5.47 -9.03 14.35
C PRO A 58 5.88 -9.90 13.17
N VAL A 59 6.76 -9.41 12.31
CA VAL A 59 7.17 -10.14 11.09
C VAL A 59 7.79 -11.50 11.39
N ASP A 60 8.53 -11.63 12.48
CA ASP A 60 9.19 -12.89 12.88
C ASP A 60 8.21 -13.95 13.40
N SER A 61 6.94 -13.57 13.61
CA SER A 61 5.87 -14.46 14.07
C SER A 61 4.90 -14.86 12.94
N LEU A 62 5.18 -14.45 11.69
CA LEU A 62 4.30 -14.74 10.56
C LEU A 62 4.45 -16.18 10.08
N GLU A 63 3.33 -16.91 10.07
CA GLU A 63 3.29 -18.27 9.55
C GLU A 63 3.45 -18.28 8.02
N PRO A 64 4.33 -19.14 7.46
CA PRO A 64 4.46 -19.33 6.02
C PRO A 64 3.13 -19.68 5.34
N GLY A 65 2.93 -19.19 4.12
CA GLY A 65 1.69 -19.42 3.35
C GLY A 65 0.48 -18.57 3.75
N THR A 66 0.58 -17.72 4.78
CA THR A 66 -0.52 -16.81 5.15
C THR A 66 -0.54 -15.51 4.33
N CYS A 67 -1.69 -14.84 4.30
CA CYS A 67 -1.83 -13.51 3.68
C CYS A 67 -0.83 -12.49 4.28
N ALA A 68 -0.73 -12.45 5.61
CA ALA A 68 0.17 -11.54 6.32
C ALA A 68 1.64 -11.79 5.94
N HIS A 69 2.04 -13.07 5.85
CA HIS A 69 3.38 -13.44 5.41
C HIS A 69 3.66 -13.01 3.97
N ALA A 70 2.74 -13.24 3.04
CA ALA A 70 2.92 -12.81 1.65
C ALA A 70 3.05 -11.28 1.51
N ALA A 71 2.24 -10.52 2.25
CA ALA A 71 2.34 -9.06 2.31
C ALA A 71 3.70 -8.60 2.87
N ALA A 72 4.14 -9.19 3.99
CA ALA A 72 5.44 -8.88 4.59
C ALA A 72 6.60 -9.18 3.63
N LYS A 73 6.60 -10.36 3.00
CA LYS A 73 7.69 -10.79 2.10
C LYS A 73 7.79 -9.94 0.85
N PHE A 74 6.65 -9.57 0.27
CA PHE A 74 6.63 -8.60 -0.82
C PHE A 74 7.26 -7.26 -0.39
N SER A 75 6.84 -6.70 0.74
CA SER A 75 7.38 -5.43 1.24
C SER A 75 8.86 -5.53 1.60
N GLN A 76 9.32 -6.65 2.16
CA GLN A 76 10.73 -6.93 2.40
C GLN A 76 11.55 -6.98 1.11
N ALA A 77 11.02 -7.63 0.07
CA ALA A 77 11.68 -7.70 -1.23
C ALA A 77 11.78 -6.32 -1.89
N LEU A 78 10.73 -5.49 -1.79
CA LEU A 78 10.79 -4.09 -2.23
C LEU A 78 11.83 -3.29 -1.44
N ALA A 79 11.87 -3.45 -0.12
CA ALA A 79 12.86 -2.80 0.75
C ALA A 79 14.29 -3.21 0.40
N ALA A 80 14.51 -4.48 0.02
CA ALA A 80 15.80 -4.99 -0.41
C ALA A 80 16.16 -4.62 -1.86
N VAL A 81 15.22 -4.03 -2.61
CA VAL A 81 15.35 -3.75 -4.05
C VAL A 81 15.55 -5.06 -4.86
N ASP A 82 14.92 -6.14 -4.42
CA ASP A 82 14.94 -7.44 -5.09
C ASP A 82 13.68 -7.63 -5.94
N SER A 83 13.79 -7.29 -7.23
CA SER A 83 12.68 -7.40 -8.17
C SER A 83 12.24 -8.85 -8.38
N SER A 84 13.18 -9.79 -8.39
CA SER A 84 12.89 -11.20 -8.66
C SER A 84 12.08 -11.80 -7.53
N GLU A 85 12.45 -11.49 -6.29
CA GLU A 85 11.72 -11.94 -5.11
C GLU A 85 10.34 -11.26 -5.02
N ALA A 86 10.27 -9.94 -5.24
CA ALA A 86 9.01 -9.21 -5.18
C ALA A 86 7.97 -9.76 -6.16
N MET A 87 8.38 -10.12 -7.38
CA MET A 87 7.49 -10.65 -8.42
C MET A 87 6.84 -12.00 -8.05
N LYS A 88 7.43 -12.80 -7.15
CA LYS A 88 6.84 -14.07 -6.69
C LYS A 88 5.51 -13.86 -5.97
N TYR A 89 5.34 -12.70 -5.33
CA TYR A 89 4.15 -12.36 -4.53
C TYR A 89 3.11 -11.57 -5.32
N CYS A 90 3.32 -11.34 -6.61
CA CYS A 90 2.41 -10.57 -7.46
C CYS A 90 1.57 -11.48 -8.36
N ASN A 91 0.34 -11.07 -8.66
CA ASN A 91 -0.36 -11.61 -9.83
C ASN A 91 0.22 -11.03 -11.12
N ASP A 92 -0.20 -11.52 -12.29
CA ASP A 92 0.41 -11.12 -13.57
C ASP A 92 0.27 -9.63 -13.87
N THR A 93 -0.88 -9.03 -13.55
CA THR A 93 -1.09 -7.58 -13.70
C THR A 93 -0.16 -6.77 -12.79
N THR A 94 -0.05 -7.14 -11.52
CA THR A 94 0.83 -6.46 -10.55
C THR A 94 2.30 -6.69 -10.89
N LYS A 95 2.69 -7.84 -11.46
CA LYS A 95 4.06 -8.05 -11.99
C LYS A 95 4.43 -7.00 -13.02
N LEU A 96 3.51 -6.63 -13.92
CA LEU A 96 3.76 -5.58 -14.92
C LEU A 96 4.02 -4.21 -14.27
N ILE A 97 3.22 -3.86 -13.26
CA ILE A 97 3.38 -2.60 -12.50
C ILE A 97 4.71 -2.58 -11.75
N VAL A 98 5.02 -3.65 -11.02
CA VAL A 98 6.27 -3.77 -10.26
C VAL A 98 7.47 -3.76 -11.19
N ARG A 99 7.41 -4.47 -12.33
CA ARG A 99 8.47 -4.43 -13.35
C ARG A 99 8.70 -3.01 -13.86
N ALA A 100 7.64 -2.26 -14.17
CA ALA A 100 7.77 -0.88 -14.61
C ALA A 100 8.42 0.02 -13.54
N MET A 101 8.08 -0.19 -12.26
CA MET A 101 8.71 0.51 -11.13
C MET A 101 10.22 0.23 -11.05
N PHE A 102 10.65 -1.02 -11.20
CA PHE A 102 12.08 -1.37 -11.18
C PHE A 102 12.85 -0.93 -12.43
N LEU A 103 12.19 -0.79 -13.58
CA LEU A 103 12.79 -0.25 -14.80
C LEU A 103 12.91 1.29 -14.77
N ASN A 104 12.09 1.96 -13.96
CA ASN A 104 12.18 3.40 -13.79
C ASN A 104 13.37 3.77 -12.89
N THR A 105 14.40 4.39 -13.49
CA THR A 105 15.64 4.72 -12.79
C THR A 105 15.44 5.65 -11.58
N THR A 106 14.48 6.57 -11.64
CA THR A 106 14.18 7.47 -10.51
C THR A 106 13.59 6.69 -9.36
N GLN A 107 12.61 5.81 -9.62
CA GLN A 107 12.00 4.98 -8.57
C GLN A 107 12.98 3.98 -8.00
N LEU A 108 13.82 3.36 -8.84
CA LEU A 108 14.87 2.46 -8.39
C LEU A 108 15.86 3.16 -7.45
N LYS A 109 16.31 4.37 -7.80
CA LYS A 109 17.21 5.17 -6.94
C LYS A 109 16.55 5.55 -5.62
N ASN A 110 15.26 5.89 -5.62
CA ASN A 110 14.52 6.18 -4.39
C ASN A 110 14.43 4.95 -3.48
N LEU A 111 14.10 3.79 -4.04
CA LEU A 111 14.09 2.51 -3.32
C LEU A 111 15.45 2.18 -2.72
N GLN A 112 16.54 2.34 -3.49
CA GLN A 112 17.90 2.15 -3.01
C GLN A 112 18.26 3.11 -1.87
N ARG A 113 17.88 4.39 -1.98
CA ARG A 113 18.13 5.37 -0.92
C ARG A 113 17.43 4.99 0.38
N ILE A 114 16.16 4.57 0.30
CA ILE A 114 15.37 4.15 1.47
C ILE A 114 15.98 2.89 2.11
N ARG A 115 16.41 1.92 1.30
CA ARG A 115 17.15 0.73 1.76
C ARG A 115 18.41 1.14 2.51
N ASP A 116 19.22 2.02 1.92
CA ASP A 116 20.51 2.43 2.48
C ASP A 116 20.36 3.24 3.77
N GLN A 117 19.18 3.83 4.01
CA GLN A 117 18.80 4.47 5.29
C GLN A 117 18.40 3.45 6.38
N GLY A 118 18.35 2.15 6.06
CA GLY A 118 18.09 1.07 7.02
C GLY A 118 16.62 0.75 7.22
N MET A 119 15.77 0.96 6.20
CA MET A 119 14.36 0.60 6.29
C MET A 119 14.18 -0.90 6.54
N TYR A 120 13.30 -1.26 7.48
CA TYR A 120 12.87 -2.64 7.69
C TYR A 120 11.37 -2.74 7.95
N ILE A 121 10.82 -3.93 7.73
CA ILE A 121 9.40 -4.22 7.98
C ILE A 121 9.24 -4.74 9.42
N LYS A 122 8.41 -4.07 10.21
CA LYS A 122 8.22 -4.36 11.65
C LYS A 122 7.04 -5.28 11.93
N SER A 123 5.89 -5.00 11.31
CA SER A 123 4.66 -5.73 11.58
C SER A 123 3.69 -5.71 10.41
N VAL A 124 2.71 -6.61 10.46
CA VAL A 124 1.57 -6.63 9.54
C VAL A 124 0.28 -6.73 10.35
N ALA A 125 -0.73 -5.96 9.98
CA ALA A 125 -2.10 -6.13 10.45
C ALA A 125 -3.00 -6.60 9.32
N ILE A 126 -3.89 -7.54 9.61
CA ILE A 126 -4.97 -7.90 8.69
C ILE A 126 -6.19 -7.06 9.03
N GLU A 127 -6.65 -6.26 8.07
CA GLU A 127 -7.76 -5.33 8.25
C GLU A 127 -9.10 -5.99 7.87
N ALA A 128 -9.09 -6.89 6.87
CA ALA A 128 -10.30 -7.59 6.44
C ALA A 128 -9.97 -8.86 5.65
N TYR A 129 -10.92 -9.80 5.65
CA TYR A 129 -11.05 -10.89 4.68
C TYR A 129 -12.39 -10.77 3.95
N SER A 130 -12.46 -11.26 2.71
CA SER A 130 -13.74 -11.51 2.04
C SER A 130 -14.51 -12.65 2.71
N GLN A 131 -15.82 -12.74 2.44
CA GLN A 131 -16.70 -13.77 3.04
C GLN A 131 -16.23 -15.21 2.75
N ASP A 132 -15.68 -15.44 1.56
CA ASP A 132 -15.13 -16.73 1.11
C ASP A 132 -13.66 -16.93 1.51
N SER A 133 -13.07 -15.96 2.23
CA SER A 133 -11.65 -15.95 2.61
C SER A 133 -10.66 -16.02 1.45
N SER A 134 -11.09 -15.72 0.22
CA SER A 134 -10.23 -15.74 -0.97
C SER A 134 -9.49 -14.42 -1.20
N VAL A 135 -9.93 -13.34 -0.54
CA VAL A 135 -9.33 -12.00 -0.60
C VAL A 135 -9.02 -11.51 0.80
N CYS A 136 -7.88 -10.84 0.95
CA CYS A 136 -7.37 -10.32 2.20
C CYS A 136 -6.86 -8.89 2.01
N GLN A 137 -7.14 -8.01 2.98
CA GLN A 137 -6.57 -6.68 3.08
C GLN A 137 -5.56 -6.66 4.22
N ALA A 138 -4.30 -6.41 3.87
CA ALA A 138 -3.18 -6.38 4.82
C ALA A 138 -2.53 -5.00 4.83
N CYS A 139 -2.14 -4.55 6.02
CA CYS A 139 -1.47 -3.28 6.25
C CYS A 139 -0.10 -3.57 6.86
N VAL A 140 0.96 -3.26 6.12
CA VAL A 140 2.35 -3.52 6.51
C VAL A 140 2.95 -2.26 7.09
N THR A 141 3.57 -2.36 8.25
CA THR A 141 4.27 -1.24 8.92
C THR A 141 5.77 -1.36 8.71
N ALA A 142 6.36 -0.32 8.13
CA ALA A 142 7.79 -0.16 7.94
C ALA A 142 8.34 0.88 8.92
N VAL A 143 9.61 0.69 9.31
CA VAL A 143 10.36 1.60 10.17
C VAL A 143 11.57 2.07 9.41
N LEU A 144 11.86 3.36 9.53
CA LEU A 144 13.06 4.01 8.99
C LEU A 144 13.67 4.86 10.11
N ASN A 145 15.00 4.91 10.18
CA ASN A 145 15.69 5.71 11.20
C ASN A 145 15.24 7.17 11.15
N ASP A 146 14.98 7.75 12.32
CA ASP A 146 14.61 9.15 12.50
C ASP A 146 13.31 9.60 11.76
N VAL A 147 12.48 8.65 11.33
CA VAL A 147 11.17 8.88 10.70
C VAL A 147 10.10 8.07 11.44
N PRO A 148 8.89 8.63 11.67
CA PRO A 148 7.80 7.87 12.26
C PRO A 148 7.45 6.60 11.47
N ASP A 149 7.01 5.55 12.16
CA ASP A 149 6.49 4.33 11.53
C ASP A 149 5.46 4.68 10.43
N GLU A 150 5.65 4.12 9.25
CA GLU A 150 4.75 4.30 8.11
C GLU A 150 4.08 2.98 7.74
N SER A 151 2.81 3.04 7.35
CA SER A 151 2.05 1.84 6.98
C SER A 151 1.56 1.90 5.53
N CYS A 152 1.59 0.77 4.84
CA CYS A 152 1.12 0.59 3.47
C CYS A 152 0.07 -0.53 3.39
N GLY A 153 -1.05 -0.24 2.72
CA GLY A 153 -2.11 -1.21 2.46
C GLY A 153 -1.90 -2.02 1.17
N PHE A 154 -2.25 -3.29 1.21
CA PHE A 154 -2.25 -4.21 0.07
C PHE A 154 -3.54 -5.03 0.07
N LYS A 155 -4.05 -5.33 -1.14
CA LYS A 155 -5.05 -6.38 -1.30
C LYS A 155 -4.44 -7.60 -1.99
N LEU A 156 -4.65 -8.74 -1.37
CA LEU A 156 -4.16 -10.04 -1.79
C LEU A 156 -5.33 -10.95 -2.13
N ARG A 157 -5.13 -11.84 -3.09
CA ARG A 157 -6.07 -12.90 -3.48
C ARG A 157 -5.35 -14.24 -3.47
N LEU A 158 -6.03 -15.28 -3.04
CA LEU A 158 -5.58 -16.66 -3.15
C LEU A 158 -5.70 -17.14 -4.61
N VAL A 159 -4.58 -17.52 -5.22
CA VAL A 159 -4.50 -18.03 -6.60
C VAL A 159 -3.67 -19.31 -6.56
N ASP A 160 -4.25 -20.43 -6.98
CA ASP A 160 -3.59 -21.75 -6.99
C ASP A 160 -2.94 -22.14 -5.64
N GLY A 161 -3.59 -21.76 -4.54
CA GLY A 161 -3.10 -22.03 -3.17
C GLY A 161 -2.07 -21.03 -2.64
N GLU A 162 -1.71 -20.00 -3.42
CA GLU A 162 -0.75 -18.97 -3.01
C GLU A 162 -1.39 -17.58 -2.93
N TRP A 163 -1.03 -16.80 -1.91
CA TRP A 163 -1.49 -15.41 -1.80
C TRP A 163 -0.71 -14.50 -2.74
N LYS A 164 -1.41 -13.82 -3.63
CA LYS A 164 -0.85 -12.88 -4.61
C LYS A 164 -1.44 -11.48 -4.43
N ILE A 165 -0.57 -10.47 -4.42
CA ILE A 165 -0.96 -9.08 -4.46
C ILE A 165 -1.56 -8.78 -5.83
N PHE A 166 -2.76 -8.21 -5.81
CA PHE A 166 -3.44 -7.72 -7.02
C PHE A 166 -3.73 -6.21 -6.98
N GLN A 167 -3.59 -5.58 -5.82
CA GLN A 167 -3.74 -4.13 -5.66
C GLN A 167 -2.74 -3.57 -4.65
N LEU A 168 -2.07 -2.48 -5.04
CA LEU A 168 -1.19 -1.66 -4.20
C LEU A 168 -2.01 -0.44 -3.72
N GLY A 169 -2.01 -0.16 -2.41
CA GLY A 169 -2.82 0.91 -1.82
C GLY A 169 -4.23 0.43 -1.47
N GLY A 170 -4.56 0.55 -0.19
CA GLY A 170 -5.85 0.21 0.43
C GLY A 170 -6.34 1.32 1.34
#